data_AF-A0A1U7GGR9-F1
#
_entry.id   AF-A0A1U7GGR9-F1
#
_cell.length_a   1.000
_cell.length_b   1.000
_cell.length_c   1.000
_cell.angle_alpha   90.00
_cell.angle_beta   90.00
_cell.angle_gamma   90.00
#
_symmetry.space_group_name_H-M   'P 1'
#
loop_
_entity.id
_entity.type
_entity.pdbx_description
1 polymer ?
#
loop_
_entity_poly.entity_id
_entity_poly.type
_entity_poly.pdbx_seq_one_letter_code
_entity_poly.pdbx_strand_id
1 'polypeptide(L)'
;MHTPEERLTEIPTNWTTITSAHGAGPRSQQAMGELVGRYHDALTRYIHLKVRDRHLADEVLQEFWTKLLTGKLAGADKSKGRFRDYLRTVLHRLIIDHFRARKLQALPPGDLLDASVPDEDFDRVWREAVLSRVWSRLETYQATTPKNRYATVLQLRRDNPKAPIEEIAEKLAAVVGAPITPEAFRKNLQRARAKFIELLVVELKETIHPTDSADVEAEINDLGLGRLYRRYTSNADR
;
A
#
# COMPACT_ATOMS: atom_id res chain seq x y z
N MET A 1 -17.20 -10.26 19.89
CA MET A 1 -17.44 -8.87 19.44
C MET A 1 -16.13 -8.38 18.84
N HIS A 2 -15.98 -8.47 17.52
CA HIS A 2 -14.79 -7.97 16.82
C HIS A 2 -14.87 -6.45 16.65
N THR A 3 -13.78 -5.77 16.97
CA THR A 3 -13.66 -4.31 16.88
C THR A 3 -13.79 -3.85 15.42
N PRO A 4 -14.26 -2.62 15.16
CA PRO A 4 -14.36 -2.09 13.79
C PRO A 4 -13.02 -2.11 13.03
N GLU A 5 -11.90 -1.94 13.73
CA GLU A 5 -10.54 -1.95 13.18
C GLU A 5 -10.12 -3.33 12.66
N GLU A 6 -10.49 -4.42 13.35
CA GLU A 6 -10.21 -5.80 12.90
C GLU A 6 -10.88 -6.10 11.55
N ARG A 7 -12.11 -5.61 11.33
CA ARG A 7 -12.86 -5.85 10.08
C ARG A 7 -12.27 -5.13 8.86
N LEU A 8 -11.56 -4.01 9.06
CA LEU A 8 -10.95 -3.21 7.98
C LEU A 8 -9.67 -3.85 7.41
N THR A 9 -9.04 -4.77 8.16
CA THR A 9 -7.82 -5.46 7.74
C THR A 9 -8.06 -6.71 6.88
N GLU A 10 -9.26 -7.29 6.94
CA GLU A 10 -9.59 -8.59 6.33
C GLU A 10 -10.12 -8.50 4.88
N ILE A 11 -10.44 -7.30 4.37
CA ILE A 11 -11.17 -7.19 3.09
C ILE A 11 -10.21 -6.89 1.92
N PRO A 12 -10.23 -7.72 0.86
CA PRO A 12 -9.25 -7.69 -0.22
C PRO A 12 -9.24 -6.41 -1.06
N THR A 13 -8.08 -6.08 -1.60
CA THR A 13 -7.82 -4.85 -2.38
C THR A 13 -7.94 -5.09 -3.89
N ASN A 14 -9.13 -5.34 -4.43
CA ASN A 14 -9.25 -5.75 -5.84
C ASN A 14 -10.06 -4.78 -6.71
N TRP A 15 -9.92 -4.91 -8.03
CA TRP A 15 -10.87 -4.31 -8.99
C TRP A 15 -12.31 -4.73 -8.69
N THR A 16 -12.47 -5.90 -8.07
CA THR A 16 -13.73 -6.37 -7.52
C THR A 16 -14.25 -5.45 -6.41
N THR A 17 -13.43 -4.80 -5.59
CA THR A 17 -13.84 -3.85 -4.55
C THR A 17 -14.34 -2.58 -5.20
N ILE A 18 -13.72 -2.10 -6.30
CA ILE A 18 -14.24 -0.97 -7.08
C ILE A 18 -15.57 -1.34 -7.75
N THR A 19 -15.61 -2.51 -8.40
CA THR A 19 -16.83 -3.01 -9.07
C THR A 19 -17.96 -3.22 -8.05
N SER A 20 -17.65 -3.78 -6.88
CA SER A 20 -18.58 -4.03 -5.79
C SER A 20 -18.95 -2.75 -5.03
N ALA A 21 -18.05 -1.77 -4.94
CA ALA A 21 -18.28 -0.45 -4.36
C ALA A 21 -19.14 0.46 -5.24
N HIS A 22 -19.32 0.10 -6.52
CA HIS A 22 -20.31 0.69 -7.41
C HIS A 22 -21.58 -0.17 -7.55
N GLY A 23 -21.68 -1.28 -6.79
CA GLY A 23 -22.89 -2.08 -6.70
C GLY A 23 -23.97 -1.41 -5.84
N ALA A 24 -25.15 -2.03 -5.75
CA ALA A 24 -26.22 -1.58 -4.87
C ALA A 24 -26.17 -2.28 -3.50
N GLY A 25 -26.41 -1.53 -2.42
CA GLY A 25 -26.63 -2.06 -1.07
C GLY A 25 -25.49 -1.85 -0.06
N PRO A 26 -25.67 -2.33 1.19
CA PRO A 26 -24.76 -2.01 2.31
C PRO A 26 -23.32 -2.52 2.12
N ARG A 27 -23.14 -3.65 1.44
CA ARG A 27 -21.81 -4.20 1.12
C ARG A 27 -21.01 -3.32 0.15
N SER A 28 -21.70 -2.63 -0.75
CA SER A 28 -21.10 -1.67 -1.68
C SER A 28 -20.60 -0.43 -0.95
N GLN A 29 -21.42 0.13 -0.06
CA GLN A 29 -21.04 1.28 0.78
C GLN A 29 -19.85 0.96 1.69
N GLN A 30 -19.81 -0.24 2.26
CA GLN A 30 -18.68 -0.72 3.05
C GLN A 30 -17.40 -0.83 2.19
N ALA A 31 -17.48 -1.50 1.03
CA ALA A 31 -16.36 -1.61 0.09
C ALA A 31 -15.84 -0.24 -0.38
N MET A 32 -16.74 0.72 -0.58
CA MET A 32 -16.38 2.10 -0.92
C MET A 32 -15.67 2.81 0.24
N GLY A 33 -16.22 2.75 1.45
CA GLY A 33 -15.61 3.37 2.64
C GLY A 33 -14.20 2.84 2.90
N GLU A 34 -13.98 1.55 2.68
CA GLU A 34 -12.67 0.92 2.78
C GLU A 34 -11.72 1.38 1.68
N LEU A 35 -12.19 1.51 0.44
CA LEU A 35 -11.39 1.99 -0.67
C LEU A 35 -10.97 3.47 -0.47
N VAL A 36 -11.90 4.31 -0.02
CA VAL A 36 -11.63 5.69 0.34
C VAL A 36 -10.62 5.74 1.48
N GLY A 37 -10.89 5.09 2.62
CA GLY A 37 -9.99 5.09 3.77
C GLY A 37 -8.59 4.55 3.45
N ARG A 38 -8.48 3.63 2.49
CA ARG A 38 -7.21 3.01 2.08
C ARG A 38 -6.33 3.93 1.25
N TYR A 39 -6.92 4.71 0.35
CA TYR A 39 -6.15 5.53 -0.59
C TYR A 39 -6.21 7.02 -0.29
N HIS A 40 -7.08 7.47 0.62
CA HIS A 40 -7.26 8.88 0.94
C HIS A 40 -5.94 9.62 1.21
N ASP A 41 -5.17 9.13 2.17
CA ASP A 41 -3.94 9.80 2.59
C ASP A 41 -2.85 9.75 1.52
N ALA A 42 -2.76 8.64 0.81
CA ALA A 42 -1.81 8.46 -0.28
C ALA A 42 -2.11 9.44 -1.43
N LEU A 43 -3.36 9.49 -1.89
CA LEU A 43 -3.76 10.36 -3.00
C LEU A 43 -3.71 11.83 -2.62
N THR A 44 -4.08 12.17 -1.39
CA THR A 44 -3.98 13.52 -0.84
C THR A 44 -2.54 14.01 -0.82
N ARG A 45 -1.61 13.21 -0.27
CA ARG A 45 -0.18 13.54 -0.29
C ARG A 45 0.35 13.71 -1.70
N TYR A 46 0.00 12.80 -2.60
CA TYR A 46 0.43 12.85 -3.99
C TYR A 46 -0.06 14.12 -4.72
N ILE A 47 -1.35 14.45 -4.60
CA ILE A 47 -1.93 15.65 -5.25
C ILE A 47 -1.30 16.92 -4.67
N HIS A 48 -1.12 17.03 -3.35
CA HIS A 48 -0.43 18.18 -2.78
C HIS A 48 1.03 18.32 -3.24
N LEU A 49 1.75 17.20 -3.39
CA LEU A 49 3.14 17.21 -3.90
C LEU A 49 3.22 17.71 -5.35
N LYS A 50 2.28 17.30 -6.20
CA LYS A 50 2.27 17.64 -7.64
C LYS A 50 1.68 19.00 -7.95
N VAL A 51 0.56 19.35 -7.31
CA VAL A 51 -0.18 20.58 -7.62
C VAL A 51 0.47 21.81 -6.97
N ARG A 52 1.08 21.66 -5.78
CA ARG A 52 1.77 22.71 -4.99
C ARG A 52 0.95 23.98 -4.69
N ASP A 53 -0.31 24.02 -5.10
CA ASP A 53 -1.35 24.98 -4.71
C ASP A 53 -2.39 24.21 -3.90
N ARG A 54 -2.61 24.65 -2.65
CA ARG A 54 -3.52 23.98 -1.72
C ARG A 54 -4.98 24.02 -2.18
N HIS A 55 -5.44 25.16 -2.68
CA HIS A 55 -6.82 25.31 -3.13
C HIS A 55 -7.09 24.48 -4.38
N LEU A 56 -6.15 24.49 -5.32
CA LEU A 56 -6.24 23.66 -6.53
C LEU A 56 -6.15 22.17 -6.20
N ALA A 57 -5.30 21.77 -5.24
CA ALA A 57 -5.21 20.40 -4.78
C ALA A 57 -6.51 19.91 -4.14
N ASP A 58 -7.14 20.74 -3.31
CA ASP A 58 -8.41 20.42 -2.66
C ASP A 58 -9.55 20.28 -3.69
N GLU A 59 -9.58 21.13 -4.73
CA GLU A 59 -10.53 21.01 -5.85
C GLU A 59 -10.35 19.70 -6.62
N VAL A 60 -9.09 19.36 -6.99
CA VAL A 60 -8.76 18.11 -7.68
C VAL A 60 -9.15 16.89 -6.85
N LEU A 61 -8.86 16.91 -5.54
CA LEU A 61 -9.25 15.85 -4.61
C LEU A 61 -10.76 15.69 -4.53
N GLN A 62 -11.49 16.79 -4.37
CA GLN A 62 -12.96 16.78 -4.30
C GLN A 62 -13.56 16.21 -5.60
N GLU A 63 -13.06 16.64 -6.76
CA GLU A 63 -13.53 16.11 -8.04
C GLU A 63 -13.21 14.61 -8.19
N PHE A 64 -12.01 14.19 -7.81
CA PHE A 64 -11.61 12.78 -7.83
C PHE A 64 -12.55 11.93 -6.98
N TRP A 65 -12.75 12.29 -5.71
CA TRP A 65 -13.65 11.56 -4.80
C TRP A 65 -15.09 11.59 -5.28
N THR A 66 -15.55 12.71 -5.84
CA THR A 66 -16.91 12.80 -6.42
C THR A 66 -17.07 11.85 -7.60
N LYS A 67 -16.10 11.81 -8.52
CA LYS A 67 -16.11 10.90 -9.69
C LYS A 67 -16.02 9.44 -9.27
N LEU A 68 -15.26 9.14 -8.23
CA LEU A 68 -15.20 7.81 -7.63
C LEU A 68 -16.56 7.45 -7.02
N LEU A 69 -17.08 8.23 -6.07
CA LEU A 69 -18.32 7.93 -5.36
C LEU A 69 -19.55 7.84 -6.28
N THR A 70 -19.58 8.63 -7.35
CA THR A 70 -20.69 8.63 -8.32
C THR A 70 -20.59 7.51 -9.37
N GLY A 71 -19.57 6.65 -9.29
CA GLY A 71 -19.36 5.57 -10.25
C GLY A 71 -18.97 6.04 -11.65
N LYS A 72 -18.60 7.32 -11.83
CA LYS A 72 -18.06 7.82 -13.11
C LYS A 72 -16.68 7.25 -13.42
N LEU A 73 -16.00 6.71 -12.40
CA LEU A 73 -14.78 5.92 -12.55
C LEU A 73 -15.06 4.42 -12.72
N ALA A 74 -16.32 3.96 -12.72
CA ALA A 74 -16.66 2.53 -12.86
C ALA A 74 -16.32 1.93 -14.25
N GLY A 75 -15.96 2.77 -15.23
CA GLY A 75 -15.36 2.34 -16.51
C GLY A 75 -13.92 1.80 -16.36
N ALA A 76 -13.47 1.62 -15.12
CA ALA A 76 -12.32 0.85 -14.73
C ALA A 76 -12.49 -0.61 -15.23
N ASP A 77 -11.98 -0.86 -16.44
CA ASP A 77 -12.00 -2.17 -17.07
C ASP A 77 -10.92 -3.09 -16.46
N LYS A 78 -11.37 -4.25 -15.97
CA LYS A 78 -10.54 -5.28 -15.32
C LYS A 78 -9.47 -5.87 -16.25
N SER A 79 -9.58 -5.65 -17.56
CA SER A 79 -8.59 -6.07 -18.56
C SER A 79 -7.38 -5.14 -18.70
N LYS A 80 -7.37 -3.98 -18.00
CA LYS A 80 -6.37 -2.92 -18.19
C LYS A 80 -5.13 -2.98 -17.28
N GLY A 81 -4.92 -4.09 -16.57
CA GLY A 81 -3.70 -4.32 -15.80
C GLY A 81 -3.75 -3.80 -14.35
N ARG A 82 -2.67 -3.16 -13.89
CA ARG A 82 -2.49 -2.81 -12.47
C ARG A 82 -3.39 -1.65 -12.04
N PHE A 83 -4.06 -1.80 -10.91
CA PHE A 83 -4.93 -0.75 -10.36
C PHE A 83 -4.17 0.58 -10.13
N ARG A 84 -2.92 0.49 -9.68
CA ARG A 84 -2.01 1.63 -9.49
C ARG A 84 -1.89 2.51 -10.74
N ASP A 85 -1.69 1.90 -11.90
CA ASP A 85 -1.44 2.61 -13.16
C ASP A 85 -2.72 3.28 -13.70
N TYR A 86 -3.87 2.61 -13.51
CA TYR A 86 -5.18 3.20 -13.75
C TYR A 86 -5.40 4.45 -12.88
N LEU A 87 -5.16 4.33 -11.57
CA LEU A 87 -5.34 5.41 -10.62
C LEU A 87 -4.42 6.60 -10.96
N ARG A 88 -3.15 6.33 -11.27
CA ARG A 88 -2.19 7.34 -11.75
C ARG A 88 -2.72 8.09 -12.97
N THR A 89 -3.19 7.35 -13.97
CA THR A 89 -3.73 7.92 -15.22
C THR A 89 -4.94 8.82 -14.95
N VAL A 90 -5.84 8.42 -14.06
CA VAL A 90 -7.01 9.24 -13.69
C VAL A 90 -6.58 10.52 -12.99
N LEU A 91 -5.69 10.45 -12.01
CA LEU A 91 -5.20 11.62 -11.28
C LEU A 91 -4.46 12.60 -12.18
N HIS A 92 -3.56 12.12 -13.05
CA HIS A 92 -2.86 12.96 -14.02
C HIS A 92 -3.83 13.73 -14.90
N ARG A 93 -4.86 13.06 -15.45
CA ARG A 93 -5.88 13.70 -16.29
C ARG A 93 -6.63 14.79 -15.52
N LEU A 94 -7.06 14.50 -14.28
CA LEU A 94 -7.77 15.48 -13.45
C LEU A 94 -6.91 16.71 -13.14
N ILE A 95 -5.63 16.50 -12.83
CA ILE A 95 -4.69 17.61 -12.58
C ILE A 95 -4.56 18.45 -13.85
N ILE A 96 -4.28 17.84 -15.01
CA ILE A 96 -4.13 18.56 -16.29
C ILE A 96 -5.39 19.36 -16.64
N ASP A 97 -6.57 18.77 -16.49
CA ASP A 97 -7.84 19.42 -16.80
C ASP A 97 -8.07 20.66 -15.93
N HIS A 98 -7.75 20.60 -14.64
CA HIS A 98 -7.83 21.74 -13.73
C HIS A 98 -6.84 22.86 -14.09
N PHE A 99 -5.59 22.51 -14.42
CA PHE A 99 -4.58 23.48 -14.87
C PHE A 99 -5.00 24.16 -16.19
N ARG A 100 -5.61 23.41 -17.13
CA ARG A 100 -6.13 23.95 -18.39
C ARG A 100 -7.33 24.87 -18.18
N ALA A 101 -8.30 24.46 -17.35
CA ALA A 101 -9.52 25.21 -17.09
C ALA A 101 -9.26 26.58 -16.45
N ARG A 102 -8.25 26.65 -15.57
CA ARG A 102 -7.90 27.88 -14.87
C ARG A 102 -7.12 28.90 -15.71
N LYS A 103 -6.66 28.57 -16.93
CA LYS A 103 -5.82 29.42 -17.80
C LYS A 103 -4.59 30.04 -17.07
N LEU A 104 -4.19 29.49 -15.92
CA LEU A 104 -3.47 30.26 -14.90
C LEU A 104 -1.95 30.08 -14.93
N GLN A 105 -1.36 29.10 -15.62
CA GLN A 105 0.10 28.96 -15.68
C GLN A 105 0.54 27.93 -16.72
N ALA A 106 1.83 27.98 -17.08
CA ALA A 106 2.49 26.90 -17.83
C ALA A 106 2.15 25.56 -17.16
N LEU A 107 1.81 24.56 -17.98
CA LEU A 107 1.59 23.19 -17.51
C LEU A 107 2.75 22.82 -16.58
N PRO A 108 2.49 22.13 -15.46
CA PRO A 108 3.56 21.65 -14.60
C PRO A 108 4.61 20.90 -15.43
N PRO A 109 5.91 20.98 -15.06
CA PRO A 109 7.02 20.46 -15.86
C PRO A 109 6.76 19.02 -16.30
N GLY A 110 7.36 18.63 -17.44
CA GLY A 110 6.98 17.52 -18.33
C GLY A 110 6.57 16.16 -17.73
N ASP A 111 6.86 15.89 -16.46
CA ASP A 111 6.39 14.74 -15.68
C ASP A 111 4.87 14.52 -15.70
N LEU A 112 4.07 15.58 -15.88
CA LEU A 112 2.60 15.46 -15.94
C LEU A 112 2.05 15.39 -17.38
N LEU A 113 2.88 15.55 -18.41
CA LEU A 113 2.41 15.54 -19.81
C LEU A 113 2.39 14.14 -20.43
N ASP A 114 3.17 13.22 -19.87
CA ASP A 114 3.27 11.86 -20.36
C ASP A 114 3.01 10.83 -19.24
N ALA A 115 1.79 10.31 -19.20
CA ALA A 115 1.39 9.27 -18.24
C ALA A 115 2.13 7.93 -18.46
N SER A 116 2.89 7.79 -19.56
CA SER A 116 3.75 6.63 -19.82
C SER A 116 5.10 6.72 -19.08
N VAL A 117 5.48 7.90 -18.58
CA VAL A 117 6.68 8.08 -17.77
C VAL A 117 6.41 7.58 -16.33
N PRO A 118 7.34 6.82 -15.72
CA PRO A 118 7.26 6.47 -14.30
C PRO A 118 7.22 7.72 -13.42
N ASP A 119 6.24 7.80 -12.53
CA ASP A 119 6.11 8.91 -11.57
C ASP A 119 6.68 8.47 -10.22
N GLU A 120 7.94 8.81 -9.96
CA GLU A 120 8.65 8.39 -8.74
C GLU A 120 7.97 8.90 -7.46
N ASP A 121 7.31 10.06 -7.50
CA ASP A 121 6.57 10.58 -6.35
C ASP A 121 5.32 9.74 -6.09
N PHE A 122 4.59 9.37 -7.15
CA PHE A 122 3.46 8.47 -7.05
C PHE A 122 3.90 7.09 -6.51
N ASP A 123 4.98 6.54 -7.06
CA ASP A 123 5.52 5.25 -6.65
C ASP A 123 5.99 5.25 -5.20
N ARG A 124 6.60 6.34 -4.73
CA ARG A 124 6.99 6.51 -3.32
C ARG A 124 5.78 6.50 -2.40
N VAL A 125 4.77 7.31 -2.70
CA VAL A 125 3.57 7.41 -1.86
C VAL A 125 2.76 6.11 -1.88
N TRP A 126 2.67 5.46 -3.04
CA TRP A 126 2.03 4.15 -3.18
C TRP A 126 2.76 3.08 -2.37
N ARG A 127 4.09 3.01 -2.48
CA ARG A 127 4.93 2.10 -1.69
C ARG A 127 4.70 2.29 -0.19
N GLU A 128 4.68 3.53 0.29
CA GLU A 128 4.42 3.83 1.70
C GLU A 128 3.04 3.33 2.15
N ALA A 129 2.00 3.55 1.33
CA ALA A 129 0.65 3.08 1.61
C ALA A 129 0.58 1.54 1.69
N VAL A 130 1.19 0.85 0.71
CA VAL A 130 1.26 -0.62 0.69
C VAL A 130 2.01 -1.15 1.90
N LEU A 131 3.20 -0.61 2.21
CA LEU A 131 4.01 -1.05 3.36
C LEU A 131 3.30 -0.81 4.69
N SER A 132 2.65 0.35 4.87
CA SER A 132 1.90 0.65 6.08
C SER A 132 0.76 -0.35 6.31
N ARG A 133 0.13 -0.81 5.23
CA ARG A 133 -0.96 -1.79 5.30
C ARG A 133 -0.47 -3.21 5.59
N VAL A 134 0.59 -3.65 4.92
CA VAL A 134 1.23 -4.94 5.22
C VAL A 134 1.67 -4.99 6.69
N TRP A 135 2.15 -3.85 7.20
CA TRP A 135 2.50 -3.68 8.60
C TRP A 135 1.29 -3.82 9.53
N SER A 136 0.19 -3.11 9.25
CA SER A 136 -1.05 -3.21 10.02
C SER A 136 -1.61 -4.65 10.02
N ARG A 137 -1.60 -5.34 8.88
CA ARG A 137 -1.99 -6.77 8.80
C ARG A 137 -1.08 -7.66 9.65
N LEU A 138 0.22 -7.37 9.69
CA LEU A 138 1.16 -8.10 10.53
C LEU A 138 0.92 -7.85 12.03
N GLU A 139 0.55 -6.63 12.41
CA GLU A 139 0.17 -6.27 13.79
C GLU A 139 -1.13 -6.97 14.21
N THR A 140 -2.16 -6.98 13.36
CA THR A 140 -3.39 -7.75 13.60
C THR A 140 -3.09 -9.24 13.71
N TYR A 141 -2.22 -9.79 12.84
CA TYR A 141 -1.80 -11.19 12.92
C TYR A 141 -1.07 -11.51 14.23
N GLN A 142 -0.27 -10.57 14.74
CA GLN A 142 0.37 -10.68 16.05
C GLN A 142 -0.65 -10.64 17.20
N ALA A 143 -1.63 -9.73 17.13
CA ALA A 143 -2.66 -9.60 18.16
C ALA A 143 -3.57 -10.85 18.24
N THR A 144 -3.88 -11.44 17.10
CA THR A 144 -4.76 -12.62 16.98
C THR A 144 -4.06 -13.95 17.25
N THR A 145 -2.73 -13.99 17.20
CA THR A 145 -1.94 -15.21 17.39
C THR A 145 -1.12 -15.16 18.69
N PRO A 146 -1.53 -15.84 19.76
CA PRO A 146 -0.78 -15.89 21.01
C PRO A 146 0.63 -16.43 20.79
N LYS A 147 1.64 -15.75 21.34
CA LYS A 147 3.09 -16.05 21.24
C LYS A 147 3.80 -15.62 19.93
N ASN A 148 3.09 -15.15 18.91
CA ASN A 148 3.78 -14.52 17.78
C ASN A 148 4.26 -13.12 18.15
N ARG A 149 5.46 -12.75 17.69
CA ARG A 149 6.09 -11.44 17.96
C ARG A 149 6.63 -10.81 16.68
N TYR A 150 6.01 -11.13 15.54
CA TYR A 150 6.56 -10.82 14.23
C TYR A 150 6.60 -9.32 13.96
N ALA A 151 5.53 -8.59 14.27
CA ALA A 151 5.50 -7.14 14.11
C ALA A 151 6.56 -6.47 14.99
N THR A 152 6.63 -6.85 16.27
CA THR A 152 7.59 -6.26 17.22
C THR A 152 9.05 -6.57 16.86
N VAL A 153 9.37 -7.80 16.45
CA VAL A 153 10.73 -8.18 16.03
C VAL A 153 11.16 -7.43 14.77
N LEU A 154 10.26 -7.28 13.80
CA LEU A 154 10.53 -6.49 12.60
C LEU A 154 10.70 -5.01 12.94
N GLN A 155 9.92 -4.47 13.88
CA GLN A 155 9.98 -3.07 14.29
C GLN A 155 11.34 -2.75 14.91
N LEU A 156 11.75 -3.57 15.88
CA LEU A 156 13.04 -3.40 16.53
C LEU A 156 14.20 -3.45 15.54
N ARG A 157 14.10 -4.31 14.51
CA ARG A 157 15.12 -4.36 13.45
C ARG A 157 15.07 -3.14 12.51
N ARG A 158 13.89 -2.59 12.24
CA ARG A 158 13.71 -1.37 11.45
C ARG A 158 14.29 -0.16 12.18
N ASP A 159 14.04 -0.05 13.48
CA ASP A 159 14.49 1.07 14.32
C ASP A 159 16.00 0.99 14.60
N ASN A 160 16.56 -0.23 14.61
CA ASN A 160 17.98 -0.48 14.87
C ASN A 160 18.64 -1.23 13.67
N PRO A 161 18.78 -0.59 12.50
CA PRO A 161 19.20 -1.27 11.28
C PRO A 161 20.66 -1.74 11.31
N LYS A 162 21.52 -1.09 12.11
CA LYS A 162 22.96 -1.39 12.24
C LYS A 162 23.33 -2.10 13.55
N ALA A 163 22.41 -2.20 14.50
CA ALA A 163 22.71 -2.82 15.79
C ALA A 163 22.97 -4.33 15.64
N PRO A 164 23.87 -4.89 16.47
CA PRO A 164 24.09 -6.33 16.55
C PRO A 164 22.81 -7.04 17.01
N ILE A 165 22.67 -8.32 16.66
CA ILE A 165 21.45 -9.08 16.95
C ILE A 165 21.27 -9.29 18.45
N GLU A 166 22.39 -9.39 19.16
CA GLU A 166 22.51 -9.56 20.60
C GLU A 166 21.86 -8.37 21.33
N GLU A 167 22.20 -7.13 20.96
CA GLU A 167 21.59 -5.92 21.53
C GLU A 167 20.09 -5.84 21.24
N ILE A 168 19.66 -6.22 20.04
CA ILE A 168 18.22 -6.20 19.69
C ILE A 168 17.46 -7.31 20.42
N ALA A 169 18.08 -8.47 20.63
CA ALA A 169 17.49 -9.57 21.41
C ALA A 169 17.30 -9.18 22.88
N GLU A 170 18.27 -8.47 23.48
CA GLU A 170 18.15 -7.91 24.82
C GLU A 170 17.01 -6.88 24.93
N LYS A 171 16.91 -5.95 23.96
CA LYS A 171 15.79 -5.01 23.89
C LYS A 171 14.44 -5.72 23.80
N LEU A 172 14.33 -6.78 22.99
CA LEU A 172 13.10 -7.57 22.91
C LEU A 172 12.81 -8.32 24.21
N ALA A 173 13.84 -8.86 24.87
CA ALA A 173 13.69 -9.54 26.15
C ALA A 173 13.15 -8.58 27.23
N ALA A 174 13.61 -7.33 27.25
CA ALA A 174 13.11 -6.30 28.15
C ALA A 174 11.63 -5.94 27.88
N VAL A 175 11.23 -5.81 26.61
CA VAL A 175 9.82 -5.52 26.23
C VAL A 175 8.88 -6.67 26.59
N VAL A 176 9.35 -7.91 26.42
CA VAL A 176 8.56 -9.12 26.62
C VAL A 176 8.52 -9.56 28.08
N GLY A 177 9.53 -9.19 28.88
CA GLY A 177 9.72 -9.70 30.24
C GLY A 177 10.16 -11.17 30.28
N ALA A 178 10.75 -11.71 29.21
CA ALA A 178 11.25 -13.08 29.15
C ALA A 178 12.61 -13.14 28.45
N PRO A 179 13.53 -14.03 28.86
CA PRO A 179 14.84 -14.16 28.23
C PRO A 179 14.67 -14.63 26.77
N ILE A 180 15.32 -13.92 25.85
CA ILE A 180 15.35 -14.27 24.43
C ILE A 180 16.80 -14.44 24.01
N THR A 181 17.14 -15.62 23.51
CA THR A 181 18.48 -15.87 22.96
C THR A 181 18.64 -15.18 21.60
N PRO A 182 19.86 -14.76 21.23
CA PRO A 182 20.14 -14.21 19.90
C PRO A 182 19.68 -15.14 18.77
N GLU A 183 19.81 -16.45 18.94
CA GLU A 183 19.36 -17.47 17.98
C GLU A 183 17.84 -17.50 17.85
N ALA A 184 17.11 -17.40 18.96
CA ALA A 184 15.65 -17.32 18.95
C ALA A 184 15.17 -16.03 18.28
N PHE A 185 15.88 -14.91 18.50
CA PHE A 185 15.61 -13.66 17.79
C PHE A 185 15.86 -13.81 16.28
N ARG A 186 16.99 -14.40 15.85
CA ARG A 186 17.28 -14.65 14.42
C ARG A 186 16.16 -15.45 13.75
N LYS A 187 15.74 -16.55 14.37
CA LYS A 187 14.65 -17.40 13.84
C LYS A 187 13.33 -16.65 13.76
N ASN A 188 12.96 -15.90 14.80
CA ASN A 188 11.74 -15.08 14.78
C ASN A 188 11.81 -13.97 13.74
N LEU A 189 12.96 -13.32 13.55
CA LEU A 189 13.15 -12.28 12.54
C LEU A 189 13.02 -12.85 11.13
N GLN A 190 13.56 -14.04 10.87
CA GLN A 190 13.40 -14.72 9.60
C GLN A 190 11.93 -15.04 9.31
N ARG A 191 11.21 -15.62 10.29
CA ARG A 191 9.77 -15.91 10.17
C ARG A 191 8.92 -14.66 10.02
N ALA A 192 9.26 -13.59 10.73
CA ALA A 192 8.57 -12.31 10.63
C ALA A 192 8.73 -11.70 9.23
N ARG A 193 9.95 -11.72 8.67
CA ARG A 193 10.23 -11.30 7.28
C ARG A 193 9.46 -12.15 6.28
N ALA A 194 9.41 -13.46 6.49
CA ALA A 194 8.66 -14.39 5.66
C ALA A 194 7.18 -14.02 5.61
N LYS A 195 6.57 -13.85 6.79
CA LYS A 195 5.17 -13.49 6.90
C LYS A 195 4.87 -12.10 6.32
N PHE A 196 5.79 -11.14 6.50
CA PHE A 196 5.66 -9.82 5.90
C PHE A 196 5.64 -9.90 4.36
N ILE A 197 6.52 -10.69 3.75
CA ILE A 197 6.56 -10.85 2.28
C ILE A 197 5.35 -11.63 1.78
N GLU A 198 4.89 -12.64 2.51
CA GLU A 198 3.65 -13.36 2.21
C GLU A 198 2.45 -12.39 2.19
N LEU A 199 2.31 -11.57 3.23
CA LEU A 199 1.24 -10.56 3.32
C LEU A 199 1.37 -9.49 2.23
N LEU A 200 2.60 -9.07 1.88
CA LEU A 200 2.86 -8.16 0.77
C LEU A 200 2.42 -8.77 -0.57
N VAL A 201 2.78 -10.02 -0.83
CA VAL A 201 2.38 -10.71 -2.06
C VAL A 201 0.87 -10.86 -2.12
N VAL A 202 0.20 -11.18 -1.00
CA VAL A 202 -1.27 -11.24 -0.94
C VAL A 202 -1.88 -9.88 -1.27
N GLU A 203 -1.41 -8.79 -0.65
CA GLU A 203 -1.89 -7.43 -0.93
C GLU A 203 -1.70 -7.04 -2.40
N LEU A 204 -0.54 -7.34 -2.99
CA LEU A 204 -0.27 -7.00 -4.40
C LEU A 204 -1.04 -7.90 -5.38
N LYS A 205 -1.18 -9.19 -5.09
CA LYS A 205 -2.00 -10.11 -5.89
C LYS A 205 -3.45 -9.68 -5.93
N GLU A 206 -3.95 -9.14 -4.82
CA GLU A 206 -5.30 -8.59 -4.77
C GLU A 206 -5.44 -7.37 -5.71
N THR A 207 -4.41 -6.55 -5.89
CA THR A 207 -4.44 -5.33 -6.73
C THR A 207 -4.16 -5.53 -8.22
N ILE A 208 -3.70 -6.71 -8.64
CA ILE A 208 -3.29 -7.02 -10.02
C ILE A 208 -4.26 -8.02 -10.66
N HIS A 209 -4.81 -7.65 -11.83
CA HIS A 209 -5.57 -8.55 -12.68
C HIS A 209 -5.13 -8.44 -14.16
N PRO A 210 -4.89 -9.58 -14.85
CA PRO A 210 -4.87 -10.96 -14.34
C PRO A 210 -3.72 -11.19 -13.35
N THR A 211 -3.94 -12.09 -12.39
CA THR A 211 -3.03 -12.29 -11.26
C THR A 211 -1.90 -13.26 -11.63
N ASP A 212 -1.01 -12.86 -12.54
CA ASP A 212 0.21 -13.62 -12.83
C ASP A 212 1.29 -13.33 -11.78
N SER A 213 2.07 -14.35 -11.40
CA SER A 213 3.21 -14.19 -10.51
C SER A 213 4.28 -13.27 -11.13
N ALA A 214 4.41 -13.26 -12.47
CA ALA A 214 5.30 -12.35 -13.18
C ALA A 214 4.91 -10.87 -12.98
N ASP A 215 3.62 -10.55 -13.00
CA ASP A 215 3.13 -9.18 -12.83
C ASP A 215 3.33 -8.69 -11.39
N VAL A 216 3.14 -9.58 -10.41
CA VAL A 216 3.39 -9.31 -8.98
C VAL A 216 4.88 -9.07 -8.74
N GLU A 217 5.76 -9.90 -9.31
CA GLU A 217 7.20 -9.68 -9.20
C GLU A 217 7.64 -8.36 -9.83
N ALA A 218 7.09 -8.02 -10.99
CA ALA A 218 7.37 -6.76 -11.64
C ALA A 218 6.86 -5.57 -10.79
N GLU A 219 5.68 -5.65 -10.16
CA GLU A 219 5.20 -4.60 -9.26
C GLU A 219 6.07 -4.47 -7.99
N ILE A 220 6.51 -5.59 -7.42
CA ILE A 220 7.46 -5.60 -6.29
C ILE A 220 8.78 -4.90 -6.69
N ASN A 221 9.26 -5.15 -7.90
CA ASN A 221 10.47 -4.53 -8.42
C ASN A 221 10.29 -3.03 -8.67
N ASP A 222 9.17 -2.60 -9.25
CA ASP A 222 8.84 -1.19 -9.50
C ASP A 222 8.68 -0.41 -8.19
N LEU A 223 8.13 -1.06 -7.16
CA LEU A 223 8.09 -0.52 -5.81
C LEU A 223 9.45 -0.60 -5.10
N GLY A 224 10.55 -0.96 -5.77
CA GLY A 224 11.88 -1.04 -5.15
C GLY A 224 12.00 -2.08 -4.02
N LEU A 225 11.01 -2.97 -3.89
CA LEU A 225 10.95 -4.05 -2.90
C LEU A 225 11.61 -5.34 -3.41
N GLY A 226 12.09 -5.35 -4.67
CA GLY A 226 12.75 -6.50 -5.30
C GLY A 226 13.91 -7.10 -4.52
N ARG A 227 14.73 -6.27 -3.84
CA ARG A 227 15.82 -6.77 -2.99
C ARG A 227 15.33 -7.55 -1.77
N LEU A 228 14.19 -7.14 -1.18
CA LEU A 228 13.58 -7.83 -0.05
C LEU A 228 13.00 -9.17 -0.52
N TYR A 229 12.31 -9.16 -1.66
CA TYR A 229 11.70 -10.35 -2.26
C TYR A 229 12.74 -11.39 -2.68
N ARG A 230 13.76 -11.00 -3.45
CA ARG A 230 14.81 -11.92 -3.94
C ARG A 230 15.60 -12.58 -2.81
N ARG A 231 15.95 -11.82 -1.78
CA ARG A 231 16.67 -12.37 -0.60
C ARG A 231 15.81 -13.40 0.16
N TYR A 232 14.49 -13.30 0.05
CA TYR A 232 13.56 -14.23 0.68
C TYR A 232 13.32 -15.48 -0.17
N THR A 233 13.01 -15.34 -1.46
CA THR A 233 12.78 -16.49 -2.35
C THR A 233 14.02 -17.38 -2.44
N SER A 234 15.23 -16.80 -2.52
CA SER A 234 16.48 -17.56 -2.52
C SER A 234 16.79 -18.29 -1.20
N ASN A 235 16.15 -17.92 -0.09
CA ASN A 235 16.28 -18.59 1.21
C ASN A 235 15.14 -19.59 1.49
N ALA A 236 14.07 -19.58 0.69
CA ALA A 236 12.95 -20.52 0.80
C ALA A 236 13.20 -21.82 0.00
N ASP A 237 14.03 -21.75 -1.04
CA ASP A 237 14.48 -22.90 -1.85
C ASP A 237 15.71 -23.65 -1.28
N ARG A 238 16.05 -23.43 -0.01
CA ARG A 238 17.15 -24.11 0.72
C ARG A 238 16.63 -24.71 2.01
#